data_AF-A0A1Y1R9K6-F1
#
_entry.id   AF-A0A1Y1R9K6-F1
#
_cell.length_a   1.000
_cell.length_b   1.000
_cell.length_c   1.000
_cell.angle_alpha   90.00
_cell.angle_beta   90.00
_cell.angle_gamma   90.00
#
_symmetry.space_group_name_H-M   'P 1'
#
loop_
_entity.id
_entity.type
_entity.pdbx_description
1 polymer ?
#
loop_
_entity_poly.entity_id
_entity_poly.type
_entity_poly.pdbx_seq_one_letter_code
_entity_poly.pdbx_strand_id
1 'polypeptide(L)' 'MIRLIVLDVDGCMTDGKIVYTANGDELKAFNVKDGFAIVNWIRLGREAAIITGRQSKIV' A
#
# COMPACT_ATOMS: atom_id res chain seq x y z
N MET A 1 18.00 2.04 -15.53
CA MET A 1 17.14 2.96 -14.75
C MET A 1 15.85 2.23 -14.41
N ILE A 2 15.33 2.33 -13.18
CA ILE A 2 14.11 1.61 -12.76
C ILE A 2 12.87 2.26 -13.40
N ARG A 3 11.96 1.45 -13.97
CA ARG A 3 10.72 1.90 -14.62
C ARG A 3 9.45 1.53 -13.86
N LEU A 4 9.50 0.46 -13.08
CA LEU A 4 8.38 -0.08 -12.32
C LEU A 4 8.83 -0.35 -10.88
N ILE A 5 7.99 0.03 -9.92
CA ILE A 5 8.07 -0.46 -8.55
C ILE A 5 6.86 -1.35 -8.26
N VAL A 6 7.08 -2.46 -7.57
CA VAL A 6 6.03 -3.35 -7.11
C VAL A 6 6.13 -3.43 -5.60
N LEU A 7 5.03 -3.12 -4.90
CA LEU A 7 4.99 -3.01 -3.46
C LEU A 7 4.09 -4.11 -2.87
N ASP A 8 4.53 -4.72 -1.78
CA ASP A 8 3.63 -5.45 -0.89
C ASP A 8 2.87 -4.45 0.01
N VAL A 9 1.84 -4.91 0.69
CA VAL A 9 0.97 -4.10 1.53
C VAL A 9 1.34 -4.27 3.00
N ASP A 10 1.20 -5.48 3.52
CA ASP A 10 1.28 -5.75 4.96
C ASP A 10 2.74 -5.91 5.40
N GLY A 11 3.27 -4.91 6.10
CA GLY A 11 4.68 -4.83 6.49
C GLY A 11 5.58 -4.09 5.50
N CYS A 12 5.02 -3.58 4.39
CA CYS A 12 5.71 -2.67 3.46
C CYS A 12 5.04 -1.29 3.41
N MET A 13 3.80 -1.21 2.94
CA MET A 13 3.01 0.05 2.93
C MET A 13 2.34 0.35 4.28
N THR A 14 2.39 -0.60 5.21
CA THR A 14 1.80 -0.56 6.55
C THR A 14 2.84 -1.06 7.56
N ASP A 15 2.55 -0.92 8.86
CA ASP A 15 3.39 -1.47 9.92
C ASP A 15 3.18 -2.99 10.16
N GLY A 16 2.44 -3.67 9.26
CA GLY A 16 2.20 -5.11 9.30
C GLY A 16 1.12 -5.56 10.29
N LYS A 17 0.48 -4.62 11.00
CA LYS A 17 -0.64 -4.94 11.89
C LYS A 17 -1.93 -5.11 11.10
N ILE A 18 -2.71 -6.10 11.51
CA ILE A 18 -4.09 -6.28 11.06
C ILE A 18 -5.00 -5.98 12.26
N VAL A 19 -5.82 -4.94 12.13
CA VAL A 19 -6.71 -4.50 13.21
C VAL A 19 -8.15 -4.81 12.83
N TYR A 20 -8.89 -5.41 13.75
CA TYR A 20 -10.32 -5.70 13.59
C TYR A 20 -11.13 -4.90 14.60
N THR A 21 -12.26 -4.34 14.17
CA THR A 21 -13.26 -3.74 15.08
C THR A 21 -14.10 -4.83 15.74
N ALA A 22 -14.85 -4.48 16.79
CA ALA A 22 -15.80 -5.41 17.42
C ALA A 22 -16.90 -5.91 16.47
N ASN A 23 -17.18 -5.17 15.40
CA ASN A 23 -18.16 -5.53 14.36
C ASN A 23 -17.57 -6.38 13.24
N GLY A 24 -16.26 -6.69 13.29
CA GLY A 24 -15.56 -7.48 12.28
C GLY A 24 -15.01 -6.67 11.10
N ASP A 25 -15.06 -5.33 11.15
CA ASP A 25 -14.44 -4.51 10.11
C ASP A 25 -12.91 -4.62 10.20
N GLU A 26 -12.24 -4.80 9.07
CA GLU A 26 -10.78 -4.70 8.99
C GLU A 26 -10.37 -3.22 8.89
N LEU A 27 -9.29 -2.84 9.57
CA LEU A 27 -8.66 -1.53 9.49
C LEU A 27 -7.20 -1.70 9.12
N LYS A 28 -6.70 -0.83 8.25
CA LYS A 28 -5.30 -0.82 7.81
C LYS A 28 -4.79 0.62 7.76
N ALA A 29 -3.63 0.86 8.37
CA ALA A 29 -3.05 2.19 8.49
C ALA A 29 -1.89 2.35 7.49
N PHE A 30 -1.95 3.40 6.67
CA PHE A 30 -0.95 3.74 5.66
C PHE A 30 -0.26 5.05 5.99
N ASN A 31 0.95 5.25 5.45
CA ASN A 31 1.70 6.48 5.63
C ASN A 31 1.46 7.47 4.48
N VAL A 32 1.04 8.69 4.83
CA VAL A 32 0.79 9.77 3.85
C VAL A 32 2.03 10.15 3.04
N LYS A 33 3.23 10.02 3.61
CA LYS A 33 4.49 10.31 2.90
C LYS A 33 4.76 9.30 1.78
N ASP A 34 4.39 8.04 1.99
CA ASP A 34 4.55 6.99 0.98
C ASP A 34 3.59 7.23 -0.19
N GLY A 35 2.36 7.65 0.09
CA GLY A 35 1.42 8.10 -0.95
C GLY A 35 1.96 9.26 -1.77
N PHE A 36 2.57 10.27 -1.13
CA PHE A 36 3.21 11.38 -1.84
C PHE A 36 4.36 10.91 -2.74
N ALA A 37 5.19 9.98 -2.26
CA ALA A 37 6.29 9.42 -3.06
C ALA A 37 5.77 8.65 -4.29
N ILE A 38 4.75 7.80 -4.13
CA ILE A 38 4.14 7.05 -5.24
C ILE A 38 3.52 7.98 -6.27
N VAL A 39 2.82 9.03 -5.84
CA VAL A 39 2.24 10.03 -6.76
C VAL A 39 3.33 10.73 -7.58
N ASN A 40 4.43 11.15 -6.95
CA ASN A 40 5.53 11.78 -7.67
C ASN A 40 6.26 10.81 -8.58
N TRP A 41 6.44 9.55 -8.17
CA TRP A 41 6.98 8.49 -9.01
C TRP A 41 6.19 8.34 -10.31
N ILE A 42 4.86 8.30 -10.22
CA ILE A 42 3.97 8.22 -11.38
C ILE A 42 4.07 9.47 -12.25
N ARG A 43 4.13 10.67 -11.63
CA ARG A 43 4.31 11.95 -12.35
C ARG A 43 5.62 12.03 -13.14
N LEU A 44 6.64 11.28 -12.76
CA LEU A 44 7.89 11.15 -13.51
C LEU A 44 7.77 10.21 -14.73
N GLY A 45 6.56 9.75 -15.08
CA GLY A 45 6.31 8.84 -16.19
C GLY A 45 6.70 7.40 -15.91
N ARG A 46 6.71 7.00 -14.63
CA ARG A 46 7.06 5.65 -14.17
C ARG A 46 5.83 4.93 -13.63
N GLU A 47 5.92 3.62 -13.48
CA GLU A 47 4.79 2.77 -13.13
C GLU A 47 4.90 2.22 -11.70
N ALA A 48 3.77 2.02 -11.05
CA ALA A 48 3.68 1.40 -9.73
C ALA A 48 2.57 0.34 -9.72
N ALA A 49 2.83 -0.79 -9.06
CA ALA A 49 1.87 -1.86 -8.85
C ALA A 49 1.90 -2.35 -7.40
N ILE A 50 0.82 -2.99 -6.97
CA ILE A 50 0.71 -3.66 -5.68
C ILE A 50 0.52 -5.15 -5.92
N ILE A 51 1.26 -5.99 -5.19
CA ILE A 51 1.05 -7.43 -5.13
C ILE A 51 1.07 -7.83 -3.66
N THR A 52 -0.06 -8.34 -3.18
CA THR A 52 -0.20 -8.82 -1.79
C THR A 52 -0.92 -10.16 -1.75
N GLY A 53 -0.61 -10.96 -0.73
CA GLY A 53 -1.26 -12.25 -0.50
C GLY A 53 -2.64 -12.15 0.17
N ARG A 54 -3.04 -10.96 0.63
CA ARG A 54 -4.33 -10.73 1.30
C ARG A 54 -5.32 -10.06 0.36
N GLN A 55 -6.59 -10.46 0.48
CA GLN A 55 -7.70 -9.81 -0.23
C GLN A 55 -8.58 -9.08 0.79
N SER A 56 -8.82 -7.79 0.57
CA SER A 56 -9.69 -6.98 1.43
C SER A 56 -10.47 -5.97 0.57
N LYS A 57 -11.47 -5.28 1.13
CA LYS A 57 -12.08 -4.13 0.41
C LYS A 57 -11.22 -2.86 0.47
N ILE A 58 -10.20 -2.84 1.31
CA ILE A 58 -9.34 -1.68 1.56
C ILE A 58 -8.23 -1.58 0.52
N VAL A 59 -7.83 -2.72 -0.05
CA VAL A 59 -6.74 -2.87 -1.03
C VAL A 59 -7.14 -3.87 -2.10
#